data_AF-A0A9D9DAF0-F1
#
_entry.id   AF-A0A9D9DAF0-F1
#
_cell.length_a   1.000
_cell.length_b   1.000
_cell.length_c   1.000
_cell.angle_alpha   90.00
_cell.angle_beta   90.00
_cell.angle_gamma   90.00
#
_symmetry.space_group_name_H-M   'P 1'
#
loop_
_entity.id
_entity.type
_entity.pdbx_description
1 polymer ?
#
loop_
_entity_poly.entity_id
_entity_poly.type
_entity_poly.pdbx_seq_one_letter_code
_entity_poly.pdbx_strand_id
1 'polypeptide(L)' 'MRISTSMQFQNQMYYLQNANTKVDEASKQYSTGLKFQQAGDDPSGMSQKIKYTADTRAYKQYT' A
#
# COMPACT_ATOMS: atom_id res chain seq x y z
N MET A 1 -31.04 -24.34 -3.17
CA MET A 1 -30.70 -23.22 -2.25
C MET A 1 -29.36 -23.36 -1.52
N ARG A 2 -28.71 -24.54 -1.43
CA ARG A 2 -27.38 -24.68 -0.79
C ARG A 2 -26.26 -23.83 -1.42
N ILE A 3 -26.24 -23.74 -2.75
CA ILE A 3 -25.21 -22.99 -3.50
C ILE A 3 -25.30 -21.48 -3.25
N SER A 4 -26.52 -20.94 -3.08
CA SER A 4 -26.72 -19.50 -2.88
C SER A 4 -26.24 -19.05 -1.51
N THR A 5 -26.51 -19.81 -0.45
CA THR A 5 -26.04 -19.50 0.91
C THR A 5 -24.51 -19.65 1.03
N SER A 6 -23.91 -20.65 0.38
CA SER A 6 -22.45 -20.80 0.35
C SER A 6 -21.76 -19.68 -0.44
N MET A 7 -22.35 -19.23 -1.55
CA MET A 7 -21.84 -18.09 -2.31
C MET A 7 -21.97 -16.77 -1.54
N GLN A 8 -23.08 -16.55 -0.82
CA GLN A 8 -23.24 -15.38 0.04
C GLN A 8 -22.19 -15.33 1.16
N PHE A 9 -21.95 -16.47 1.83
CA PHE A 9 -20.91 -16.58 2.84
C PHE A 9 -19.51 -16.32 2.26
N GLN A 10 -19.21 -16.88 1.08
CA GLN A 10 -17.91 -16.68 0.43
C GLN A 10 -17.70 -15.20 0.04
N ASN A 11 -18.73 -14.53 -0.48
CA ASN A 11 -18.68 -13.11 -0.80
C ASN A 11 -18.43 -12.24 0.45
N GLN A 12 -19.07 -12.57 1.57
CA GLN A 12 -18.83 -11.89 2.85
C GLN A 12 -17.40 -12.12 3.36
N MET A 13 -16.88 -13.34 3.21
CA MET A 13 -15.49 -13.65 3.59
C MET A 13 -14.48 -12.86 2.75
N TYR A 14 -14.68 -12.77 1.42
CA TYR A 14 -13.83 -11.94 0.56
C TYR A 14 -13.91 -10.46 0.94
N TYR A 15 -15.10 -9.96 1.29
CA TYR A 15 -15.25 -8.58 1.74
C TYR A 15 -14.46 -8.32 3.04
N LEU A 16 -14.56 -9.21 4.02
CA LEU A 16 -13.81 -9.12 5.28
C LEU A 16 -12.30 -9.18 5.04
N GLN A 17 -11.85 -10.08 4.16
CA GLN A 17 -10.44 -10.19 3.80
C GLN A 17 -9.93 -8.89 3.16
N ASN A 18 -10.68 -8.33 2.21
CA ASN A 18 -10.34 -7.05 1.57
C ASN A 18 -10.39 -5.85 2.52
N ALA A 19 -11.27 -5.87 3.51
CA ALA A 19 -11.30 -4.83 4.55
C ALA A 19 -10.06 -4.91 5.43
N ASN A 20 -9.68 -6.13 5.86
CA ASN A 20 -8.50 -6.35 6.68
C ASN A 20 -7.20 -5.97 5.95
N THR A 21 -7.08 -6.27 4.65
CA THR A 21 -5.88 -5.90 3.86
C THR A 21 -5.72 -4.38 3.77
N LYS A 22 -6.81 -3.64 3.55
CA LYS A 22 -6.79 -2.17 3.54
C LYS A 22 -6.39 -1.57 4.89
N VAL A 23 -6.88 -2.15 5.99
CA VAL A 23 -6.51 -1.71 7.34
C VAL A 23 -5.03 -1.99 7.62
N ASP A 24 -4.51 -3.15 7.20
CA ASP A 24 -3.09 -3.49 7.34
C ASP A 24 -2.19 -2.55 6.52
N GLU A 25 -2.56 -2.24 5.28
CA GLU A 25 -1.87 -1.25 4.46
C GLU A 25 -1.87 0.15 5.10
N ALA A 26 -3.03 0.61 5.60
CA ALA A 26 -3.12 1.89 6.31
C ALA A 26 -2.26 1.92 7.59
N SER A 27 -2.23 0.82 8.34
CA SER A 27 -1.39 0.67 9.54
C SER A 27 0.10 0.73 9.21
N LYS A 28 0.52 0.08 8.12
CA LYS A 28 1.89 0.14 7.61
C LYS A 28 2.26 1.57 7.19
N GLN A 29 1.39 2.25 6.44
CA GLN A 29 1.61 3.64 6.03
C GLN A 29 1.72 4.58 7.24
N TYR A 30 0.85 4.41 8.24
CA TYR A 30 0.92 5.14 9.51
C TYR A 30 2.25 4.90 10.24
N SER A 31 2.68 3.64 10.35
CA SER A 31 3.90 3.27 11.10
C SER A 31 5.18 3.78 10.44
N THR A 32 5.23 3.84 9.11
CA THR A 32 6.41 4.30 8.36
C THR A 32 6.41 5.79 8.05
N GLY A 33 5.25 6.45 8.11
CA GLY A 33 5.04 7.82 7.65
C GLY A 33 5.19 7.99 6.12
N LEU A 34 5.31 6.88 5.37
CA LEU A 34 5.50 6.89 3.93
C LEU A 34 4.19 6.54 3.23
N LYS A 35 3.73 7.44 2.35
CA LYS A 35 2.56 7.21 1.49
C LYS A 35 2.76 6.06 0.50
N PHE A 36 4.01 5.85 0.06
CA PHE A 36 4.38 4.78 -0.86
C PHE A 36 5.48 3.94 -0.22
N GLN A 37 5.18 2.65 -0.01
CA GLN A 37 6.14 1.70 0.57
C GLN A 37 6.72 0.79 -0.50
N GLN A 38 5.88 0.30 -1.40
CA GLN A 38 6.29 -0.63 -2.44
C GLN A 38 6.15 0.03 -3.82
N ALA A 39 7.03 -0.36 -4.75
CA ALA A 39 6.98 0.14 -6.12
C ALA A 39 5.70 -0.26 -6.89
N GLY A 40 4.92 -1.20 -6.35
CA GLY A 40 3.64 -1.65 -6.91
C GLY A 40 2.46 -0.72 -6.60
N ASP A 41 2.54 0.12 -5.56
CA ASP A 41 1.43 0.99 -5.14
C ASP A 41 1.28 2.19 -6.08
N ASP A 42 2.41 2.83 -6.42
CA ASP A 42 2.51 3.87 -7.43
C ASP A 42 3.97 3.92 -7.97
N PRO A 43 4.25 3.25 -9.10
CA PRO A 43 5.59 3.23 -9.66
C PRO A 43 6.07 4.63 -10.09
N SER A 44 5.14 5.53 -10.45
CA SER A 44 5.48 6.90 -10.87
C SER A 44 5.85 7.78 -9.68
N GLY A 45 5.06 7.73 -8.60
CA GLY A 45 5.33 8.44 -7.35
C GLY A 45 6.59 7.92 -6.65
N MET A 46 6.83 6.61 -6.68
CA MET A 46 8.03 6.01 -6.09
C MET A 46 9.31 6.38 -6.87
N SER A 47 9.26 6.43 -8.20
CA SER A 47 10.40 6.88 -9.02
C SER A 47 10.80 8.32 -8.68
N GLN A 48 9.82 9.21 -8.55
CA GLN A 48 10.06 10.61 -8.17
C GLN A 48 10.64 10.71 -6.75
N LYS A 49 10.09 9.96 -5.78
CA LYS A 49 10.65 9.90 -4.41
C LYS A 49 12.12 9.51 -4.42
N ILE A 50 12.49 8.46 -5.16
CA ILE A 50 13.87 7.99 -5.25
C ILE A 50 14.77 9.08 -5.84
N LYS A 51 14.34 9.71 -6.94
CA LYS A 51 15.08 10.81 -7.58
C LYS A 51 15.32 11.96 -6.60
N TYR A 52 14.28 12.50 -5.98
CA TYR A 52 14.43 13.63 -5.05
C TYR A 52 15.24 13.27 -3.80
N THR A 53 15.15 12.03 -3.33
CA THR A 53 15.98 11.54 -2.22
C THR A 53 17.46 11.51 -2.62
N ALA A 54 17.78 11.07 -3.85
CA ALA A 54 19.13 11.06 -4.37
C ALA A 54 19.66 12.50 -4.55
N ASP A 55 18.88 13.38 -5.16
CA ASP A 55 19.24 14.79 -5.36
C ASP A 55 19.51 15.51 -4.03
N THR A 56 18.67 15.26 -3.02
CA THR A 56 18.85 15.83 -1.67
C THR A 56 20.12 15.32 -0.99
N ARG A 57 20.43 14.03 -1.13
CA ARG A 57 21.68 13.45 -0.58
C ARG A 57 22.90 14.03 -1.26
N ALA A 58 22.87 14.15 -2.59
CA ALA A 58 23.95 14.77 -3.35
C ALA A 58 24.16 16.22 -2.90
N TYR A 59 23.09 17.01 -2.79
CA TYR A 59 23.16 18.38 -2.31
C TYR A 59 23.84 18.48 -0.93
N LYS A 60 23.39 17.68 0.04
CA LYS A 60 23.99 17.63 1.39
C LYS A 60 25.44 17.18 1.43
N GLN A 61 25.93 16.48 0.41
CA GLN A 61 27.29 15.96 0.35
C GLN A 61 28.27 16.97 -0.26
N TYR A 62 27.77 17.93 -1.06
CA TYR A 62 28.56 18.96 -1.70
C TYR A 62 28.53 20.33 -0.98
N THR A 63 27.61 20.51 -0.03
CA THR A 63 27.58 21.65 0.93
C THR A 63 28.13 21.24 2.28
#